data_AF-W0F2N0-F1
#
_entry.id   AF-W0F2N0-F1
#
_cell.length_a   1.000
_cell.length_b   1.000
_cell.length_c   1.000
_cell.angle_alpha   90.00
_cell.angle_beta   90.00
_cell.angle_gamma   90.00
#
_symmetry.space_group_name_H-M   'P 1'
#
loop_
_entity.id
_entity.type
_entity.pdbx_description
1 polymer ?
#
loop_
_entity_poly.entity_id
_entity_poly.type
_entity_poly.pdbx_seq_one_letter_code
_entity_poly.pdbx_strand_id
1 'polypeptide(L)'
;MKHIILGILAIGAFGATKAQTDPASWKFSAKKVADKVYEVQLVATLQSGWHLYAQQQPKGAIAYPTKIDFTGNPLVVRTGGVKEVGKLEKAHDATTNSTAYQYGKTVTFVQKVTLKANAKTSLAGTVEYQTCDDKKCLPPKKVPFTIPLG
;
A
#
# COMPACT_ATOMS: atom_id res chain seq x y z
N MET A 1 54.35 -36.20 17.78
CA MET A 1 54.26 -34.74 17.99
C MET A 1 54.33 -34.03 16.64
N LYS A 2 53.17 -33.70 16.06
CA LYS A 2 52.91 -32.63 15.07
C LYS A 2 51.52 -32.86 14.50
N HIS A 3 50.51 -32.31 15.17
CA HIS A 3 49.19 -32.15 14.56
C HIS A 3 49.20 -30.81 13.84
N ILE A 4 49.26 -30.87 12.51
CA ILE A 4 49.13 -29.69 11.65
C ILE A 4 47.63 -29.40 11.56
N ILE A 5 47.18 -28.32 12.18
CA ILE A 5 45.81 -27.82 12.07
C ILE A 5 45.75 -26.98 10.79
N LEU A 6 45.21 -27.53 9.70
CA LEU A 6 44.87 -26.76 8.50
C LEU A 6 43.55 -26.01 8.77
N GLY A 7 43.64 -24.69 8.90
CA GLY A 7 42.48 -23.81 8.99
C GLY A 7 41.72 -23.75 7.68
N ILE A 8 40.44 -24.12 7.69
CA ILE A 8 39.52 -23.95 6.58
C ILE A 8 39.07 -22.48 6.57
N LEU A 9 39.54 -21.73 5.57
CA LEU A 9 39.07 -20.36 5.30
C LEU A 9 37.76 -20.45 4.51
N ALA A 10 36.62 -20.41 5.21
CA ALA A 10 35.31 -20.31 4.58
C ALA A 10 35.08 -18.86 4.12
N ILE A 11 35.34 -18.58 2.84
CA ILE A 11 34.94 -17.32 2.20
C ILE A 11 33.44 -17.40 1.92
N GLY A 12 32.64 -16.84 2.84
CA GLY A 12 31.21 -16.64 2.63
C GLY A 12 30.98 -15.50 1.64
N ALA A 13 30.64 -15.84 0.39
CA ALA A 13 30.13 -14.87 -0.57
C ALA A 13 28.72 -14.44 -0.14
N PHE A 14 28.61 -13.31 0.56
CA PHE A 14 27.35 -12.61 0.75
C PHE A 14 26.91 -12.04 -0.60
N GLY A 15 26.10 -12.80 -1.33
CA GLY A 15 25.37 -12.29 -2.49
C GLY A 15 24.38 -11.23 -2.03
N ALA A 16 24.67 -9.96 -2.31
CA ALA A 16 23.71 -8.88 -2.13
C ALA A 16 22.55 -9.09 -3.12
N THR A 17 21.43 -9.62 -2.64
CA THR A 17 20.17 -9.61 -3.39
C THR A 17 19.79 -8.14 -3.58
N LYS A 18 19.85 -7.64 -4.81
CA LYS A 18 19.30 -6.32 -5.12
C LYS A 18 17.79 -6.39 -4.88
N ALA A 19 17.34 -5.90 -3.73
CA ALA A 19 15.92 -5.68 -3.48
C ALA A 19 15.38 -4.83 -4.63
N GLN A 20 14.45 -5.39 -5.41
CA GLN A 20 13.81 -4.64 -6.49
C GLN A 20 13.06 -3.46 -5.84
N THR A 21 13.57 -2.25 -6.08
CA THR A 21 12.95 -1.02 -5.57
C THR A 21 11.50 -0.99 -6.02
N ASP A 22 10.57 -0.94 -5.07
CA ASP A 22 9.15 -0.83 -5.37
C ASP A 22 8.87 0.51 -6.05
N PRO A 23 8.26 0.54 -7.24
CA PRO A 23 7.87 1.79 -7.87
C PRO A 23 6.79 2.55 -7.10
N ALA A 24 6.11 1.90 -6.14
CA ALA A 24 5.18 2.54 -5.22
C ALA A 24 5.76 2.59 -3.79
N SER A 25 5.65 3.74 -3.16
CA SER A 25 5.97 3.93 -1.74
C SER A 25 4.74 4.39 -0.97
N TRP A 26 4.62 3.94 0.28
CA TRP A 26 3.45 4.19 1.11
C TRP A 26 3.81 4.96 2.38
N LYS A 27 2.98 5.96 2.71
CA LYS A 27 3.03 6.68 3.99
C LYS A 27 1.67 6.58 4.68
N PHE A 28 1.69 6.26 5.97
CA PHE A 28 0.50 6.08 6.78
C PHE A 28 0.47 7.12 7.89
N SER A 29 -0.63 7.86 8.02
CA SER A 29 -0.75 8.91 9.03
C SER A 29 -2.21 9.14 9.44
N ALA A 30 -2.41 9.83 10.55
CA ALA A 30 -3.72 10.29 10.99
C ALA A 30 -3.67 11.78 11.30
N LYS A 31 -4.75 12.49 10.95
CA LYS A 31 -4.98 13.88 11.33
C LYS A 31 -6.21 13.93 12.22
N LYS A 32 -6.09 14.49 13.42
CA LYS A 32 -7.25 14.78 14.27
C LYS A 32 -8.04 15.93 13.63
N VAL A 33 -9.35 15.72 13.42
CA VAL A 33 -10.22 16.72 12.77
C VAL A 33 -11.38 17.19 13.65
N ALA A 34 -11.68 16.48 14.74
CA ALA A 34 -12.56 16.93 15.81
C ALA A 34 -12.29 16.12 17.09
N ASP A 35 -13.07 16.32 18.16
CA ASP A 35 -12.95 15.48 19.36
C ASP A 35 -13.19 14.01 19.00
N LYS A 36 -12.24 13.14 19.37
CA LYS A 36 -12.21 11.71 19.03
C LYS A 36 -12.28 11.34 17.54
N VAL A 37 -12.32 12.30 16.62
CA VAL A 37 -12.48 12.06 15.17
C VAL A 37 -11.17 12.32 14.46
N TYR A 38 -10.77 11.34 13.65
CA TYR A 38 -9.53 11.37 12.86
C TYR A 38 -9.82 11.08 11.39
N GLU A 39 -9.05 11.70 10.52
CA GLU A 39 -8.88 11.28 9.13
C GLU A 39 -7.58 10.50 9.03
N VAL A 40 -7.70 9.22 8.73
CA VAL A 40 -6.58 8.34 8.43
C VAL A 40 -6.26 8.46 6.95
N GLN A 41 -4.99 8.70 6.64
CA GLN A 41 -4.47 8.92 5.29
C GLN A 41 -3.42 7.86 4.98
N LEU A 42 -3.68 7.05 3.95
CA LEU A 42 -2.75 6.10 3.35
C LEU A 42 -2.34 6.69 2.00
N VAL A 43 -1.13 7.24 1.92
CA VAL A 43 -0.63 7.96 0.74
C VAL A 43 0.27 7.05 -0.06
N ALA A 44 -0.13 6.74 -1.29
CA ALA A 44 0.74 6.11 -2.26
C ALA A 44 1.46 7.19 -3.09
N THR A 45 2.77 7.07 -3.24
CA THR A 45 3.58 7.86 -4.18
C THR A 45 4.23 6.91 -5.18
N LEU A 46 4.00 7.16 -6.46
CA LEU A 46 4.43 6.32 -7.56
C LEU A 46 5.53 7.00 -8.38
N GLN A 47 6.53 6.24 -8.78
CA GLN A 47 7.53 6.67 -9.75
C GLN A 47 6.87 7.05 -11.08
N SER A 48 7.50 7.96 -11.83
CA SER A 48 6.97 8.40 -13.13
C SER A 48 6.78 7.23 -14.09
N GLY A 49 5.65 7.21 -14.79
CA GLY A 49 5.26 6.12 -15.71
C GLY A 49 4.61 4.91 -15.03
N TRP A 50 4.62 4.85 -13.69
CA TRP A 50 3.94 3.81 -12.93
C TRP A 50 2.58 4.26 -12.43
N HIS A 51 1.65 3.31 -12.36
CA HIS A 51 0.31 3.51 -11.83
C HIS A 51 -0.11 2.33 -10.95
N LEU A 52 -1.09 2.58 -10.08
CA LEU A 52 -1.85 1.56 -9.38
C LEU A 52 -3.34 1.73 -9.67
N TYR A 53 -4.12 0.69 -9.43
CA TYR A 53 -5.55 0.67 -9.74
C TYR A 53 -6.40 1.18 -8.56
N ALA A 54 -7.43 1.95 -8.90
CA ALA A 54 -8.48 2.39 -7.97
C ALA A 54 -9.22 1.20 -7.34
N GLN A 55 -9.77 1.39 -6.14
CA GLN A 55 -10.59 0.40 -5.43
C GLN A 55 -11.83 0.00 -6.22
N GLN A 56 -12.42 0.94 -6.95
CA GLN A 56 -13.58 0.70 -7.81
C GLN A 56 -13.15 0.71 -9.27
N GLN A 57 -13.60 -0.31 -10.00
CA GLN A 57 -13.31 -0.48 -11.41
C GLN A 57 -14.62 -0.52 -12.22
N PRO A 58 -14.60 -0.10 -13.50
CA PRO A 58 -15.75 -0.29 -14.37
C PRO A 58 -15.99 -1.78 -14.63
N LYS A 59 -17.21 -2.12 -15.05
CA LYS A 59 -17.57 -3.49 -15.41
C LYS A 59 -16.66 -3.99 -16.54
N GLY A 60 -16.11 -5.20 -16.38
CA GLY A 60 -15.24 -5.82 -17.37
C GLY A 60 -13.78 -5.36 -17.33
N ALA A 61 -13.38 -4.55 -16.34
CA ALA A 61 -11.98 -4.25 -16.11
C ALA A 61 -11.20 -5.52 -15.74
N ILE A 62 -10.00 -5.67 -16.32
CA ILE A 62 -9.05 -6.75 -16.02
C ILE A 62 -7.98 -6.33 -14.99
N ALA A 63 -8.14 -5.15 -14.40
CA ALA A 63 -7.26 -4.57 -13.40
C ALA A 63 -7.36 -5.31 -12.05
N TYR A 64 -6.25 -5.33 -11.30
CA TYR A 64 -6.22 -5.79 -9.91
C TYR A 64 -6.45 -4.59 -8.96
N PRO A 65 -7.68 -4.39 -8.42
CA PRO A 65 -8.00 -3.18 -7.65
C PRO A 65 -7.20 -3.12 -6.36
N THR A 66 -6.84 -1.91 -5.94
CA THR A 66 -6.30 -1.71 -4.60
C THR A 66 -7.37 -2.06 -3.56
N LYS A 67 -6.99 -2.79 -2.51
CA LYS A 67 -7.87 -3.20 -1.43
C LYS A 67 -7.27 -2.80 -0.09
N ILE A 68 -8.11 -2.29 0.81
CA ILE A 68 -7.70 -1.89 2.16
C ILE A 68 -8.52 -2.69 3.16
N ASP A 69 -7.85 -3.64 3.83
CA ASP A 69 -8.43 -4.48 4.87
C ASP A 69 -8.00 -3.96 6.23
N PHE A 70 -8.96 -3.44 7.01
CA PHE A 70 -8.69 -2.96 8.36
C PHE A 70 -8.82 -4.08 9.38
N THR A 71 -7.85 -4.18 10.28
CA THR A 71 -7.91 -5.05 11.46
C THR A 71 -8.94 -4.50 12.44
N GLY A 72 -9.81 -5.37 12.97
CA GLY A 72 -10.82 -4.97 13.94
C GLY A 72 -10.21 -4.38 15.21
N ASN A 73 -10.74 -3.24 15.65
CA ASN A 73 -10.40 -2.63 16.93
C ASN A 73 -11.71 -2.19 17.62
N PRO A 74 -12.03 -2.73 18.81
CA PRO A 74 -13.31 -2.43 19.49
C PRO A 74 -13.45 -0.96 19.90
N LEU A 75 -12.36 -0.20 20.00
CA LEU A 75 -12.33 1.21 20.36
C LEU A 75 -12.45 2.16 19.16
N VAL A 76 -12.41 1.65 17.92
CA VAL A 76 -12.40 2.46 16.70
C VAL A 76 -13.63 2.14 15.84
N VAL A 77 -14.37 3.17 15.46
CA VAL A 77 -15.50 3.06 14.52
C VAL A 77 -15.11 3.73 13.21
N ARG A 78 -15.18 2.99 12.09
CA ARG A 78 -14.99 3.54 10.74
C ARG A 78 -16.32 4.09 10.22
N THR A 79 -16.31 5.31 9.67
CA THR A 79 -17.51 5.94 9.10
C THR A 79 -17.39 6.01 7.58
N GLY A 80 -18.34 5.39 6.87
CA GLY A 80 -18.33 5.33 5.41
C GLY A 80 -17.20 4.48 4.82
N GLY A 81 -17.12 4.46 3.48
CA GLY A 81 -16.04 3.81 2.75
C GLY A 81 -14.77 4.67 2.67
N VAL A 82 -13.68 4.04 2.23
CA VAL A 82 -12.41 4.74 1.98
C VAL A 82 -12.55 5.61 0.73
N LYS A 83 -12.30 6.91 0.87
CA LYS A 83 -12.29 7.84 -0.25
C LYS A 83 -10.92 7.88 -0.91
N GLU A 84 -10.89 8.09 -2.22
CA GLU A 84 -9.65 8.23 -2.98
C GLU A 84 -9.49 9.69 -3.41
N VAL A 85 -8.36 10.30 -3.07
CA VAL A 85 -8.01 11.68 -3.41
C VAL A 85 -6.77 11.64 -4.28
N GLY A 86 -6.99 11.79 -5.58
CA GLY A 86 -5.96 11.76 -6.60
C GLY A 86 -6.55 12.12 -7.96
N LYS A 87 -5.70 12.29 -8.97
CA LYS A 87 -6.17 12.49 -10.34
C LYS A 87 -6.54 11.12 -10.92
N LEU A 88 -7.83 10.79 -10.89
CA LEU A 88 -8.32 9.54 -11.46
C LEU A 88 -8.14 9.55 -12.99
N GLU A 89 -7.45 8.54 -13.50
CA GLU A 89 -7.22 8.33 -14.92
C GLU A 89 -8.07 7.15 -15.39
N LYS A 90 -8.78 7.33 -16.50
CA LYS A 90 -9.53 6.26 -17.18
C LYS A 90 -8.69 5.77 -18.35
N ALA A 91 -7.88 4.74 -18.13
CA ALA A 91 -6.99 4.18 -19.13
C ALA A 91 -7.74 3.14 -19.95
N HIS A 92 -7.80 3.34 -21.27
CA HIS A 92 -8.39 2.39 -22.19
C HIS A 92 -7.29 1.63 -22.94
N ASP A 93 -7.38 0.31 -22.92
CA ASP A 93 -6.53 -0.56 -23.72
C ASP A 93 -7.33 -1.05 -24.93
N ALA A 94 -6.92 -0.63 -26.12
CA ALA A 94 -7.55 -1.01 -27.38
C ALA A 94 -7.35 -2.49 -27.75
N THR A 95 -6.27 -3.12 -27.26
CA THR A 95 -5.93 -4.52 -27.54
C THR A 95 -6.88 -5.46 -26.81
N THR A 96 -7.15 -5.16 -25.55
CA THR A 96 -8.07 -5.94 -24.70
C THR A 96 -9.49 -5.39 -24.72
N ASN A 97 -9.70 -4.23 -25.36
CA ASN A 97 -10.95 -3.45 -25.34
C ASN A 97 -11.48 -3.24 -23.90
N SER A 98 -10.57 -3.04 -22.95
CA SER A 98 -10.90 -2.89 -21.53
C SER A 98 -10.59 -1.47 -21.05
N THR A 99 -11.24 -1.05 -19.97
CA THR A 99 -10.95 0.24 -19.32
C THR A 99 -10.58 -0.01 -17.87
N ALA A 100 -9.51 0.61 -17.40
CA ALA A 100 -9.07 0.59 -16.03
C ALA A 100 -9.12 2.00 -15.41
N TYR A 101 -9.48 2.06 -14.15
CA TYR A 101 -9.44 3.26 -13.32
C TYR A 101 -8.17 3.22 -12.50
N GLN A 102 -7.29 4.19 -12.70
CA GLN A 102 -5.94 4.16 -12.14
C GLN A 102 -5.47 5.52 -11.65
N TYR A 103 -4.42 5.50 -10.86
CA TYR A 103 -3.73 6.68 -10.36
C TYR A 103 -2.24 6.57 -10.63
N GLY A 104 -1.69 7.58 -11.29
CA GLY A 104 -0.26 7.83 -11.38
C GLY A 104 0.20 8.91 -10.40
N LYS A 105 1.52 9.02 -10.19
CA LYS A 105 2.20 9.99 -9.31
C LYS A 105 1.83 9.89 -7.83
N THR A 106 0.58 10.18 -7.45
CA THR A 106 0.12 10.07 -6.07
C THR A 106 -1.39 9.88 -5.98
N VAL A 107 -1.80 9.11 -4.96
CA VAL A 107 -3.19 9.00 -4.52
C VAL A 107 -3.21 8.83 -3.01
N THR A 108 -4.15 9.51 -2.35
CA THR A 108 -4.39 9.39 -0.92
C THR A 108 -5.70 8.68 -0.66
N PHE A 109 -5.64 7.57 0.05
CA PHE A 109 -6.80 6.85 0.54
C PHE A 109 -7.16 7.39 1.93
N VAL A 110 -8.37 7.92 2.07
CA VAL A 110 -8.83 8.62 3.28
C VAL A 110 -9.96 7.84 3.94
N GLN A 111 -9.74 7.42 5.18
CA GLN A 111 -10.76 6.78 6.02
C GLN A 111 -11.03 7.67 7.24
N LYS A 112 -12.29 8.09 7.42
CA LYS A 112 -12.71 8.76 8.65
C LYS A 112 -12.96 7.73 9.75
N VAL A 113 -12.40 7.97 10.93
CA VAL A 113 -12.58 7.12 12.11
C VAL A 113 -12.93 7.94 13.35
N THR A 114 -13.68 7.33 14.25
CA THR A 114 -14.06 7.91 15.54
C THR A 114 -13.66 6.96 16.67
N LEU A 115 -12.99 7.48 17.70
CA LEU A 115 -12.67 6.73 18.91
C LEU A 115 -13.90 6.68 19.83
N LYS A 116 -14.19 5.51 20.38
CA LYS A 116 -15.28 5.35 21.37
C LYS A 116 -14.94 5.94 22.73
N ALA A 117 -13.65 6.02 23.07
CA ALA A 117 -13.14 6.56 24.33
C ALA A 117 -11.89 7.41 24.09
N ASN A 118 -11.58 8.31 25.04
CA ASN A 118 -10.34 9.08 25.06
C ASN A 118 -9.20 8.21 25.61
N ALA A 119 -8.78 7.21 24.84
CA ALA A 119 -7.70 6.31 25.17
C ALA A 119 -6.74 6.19 23.99
N LYS A 120 -5.44 6.05 24.29
CA LYS A 120 -4.43 5.74 23.29
C LYS A 120 -4.73 4.38 22.68
N THR A 121 -4.77 4.32 21.36
CA THR A 121 -5.03 3.10 20.59
C THR A 121 -4.36 3.20 19.22
N SER A 122 -4.67 2.27 18.31
CA SER A 122 -4.18 2.33 16.94
C SER A 122 -5.21 1.80 15.95
N LEU A 123 -5.12 2.28 14.72
CA LEU A 123 -5.77 1.63 13.58
C LEU A 123 -4.73 0.86 12.79
N ALA A 124 -4.96 -0.44 12.62
CA ALA A 124 -4.09 -1.31 11.85
C ALA A 124 -4.83 -1.91 10.65
N GLY A 125 -4.09 -2.38 9.67
CA GLY A 125 -4.64 -3.03 8.50
C GLY A 125 -3.58 -3.39 7.48
N THR A 126 -4.02 -3.77 6.30
CA THR A 126 -3.16 -4.10 5.16
C THR A 126 -3.71 -3.41 3.91
N VAL A 127 -2.81 -2.80 3.14
CA VAL A 127 -3.08 -2.39 1.76
C VAL A 127 -2.58 -3.46 0.83
N GLU A 128 -3.46 -4.02 0.01
CA GLU A 128 -3.14 -4.93 -1.09
C GLU A 128 -3.29 -4.19 -2.42
N TYR A 129 -2.25 -4.17 -3.25
CA TYR A 129 -2.26 -3.42 -4.51
C TYR A 129 -1.34 -4.04 -5.54
N GLN A 130 -1.55 -3.65 -6.80
CA GLN A 130 -0.67 -3.99 -7.91
C GLN A 130 -0.16 -2.70 -8.57
N THR A 131 1.12 -2.69 -8.95
CA THR A 131 1.72 -1.57 -9.70
C THR A 131 2.08 -2.02 -11.10
N CYS A 132 1.71 -1.23 -12.10
CA CYS A 132 2.00 -1.49 -13.50
C CYS A 132 2.60 -0.27 -14.18
N ASP A 133 3.34 -0.52 -15.25
CA ASP A 133 3.75 0.46 -16.26
C ASP A 133 3.15 0.05 -17.63
N ASP A 134 3.51 0.76 -18.71
CA ASP A 134 2.98 0.48 -20.05
C ASP A 134 3.39 -0.89 -20.64
N LYS A 135 4.34 -1.59 -20.00
CA LYS A 135 4.93 -2.84 -20.51
C LYS A 135 4.59 -4.04 -19.65
N LYS A 136 4.44 -3.84 -18.34
CA LYS A 136 4.28 -4.94 -17.38
C LYS A 136 3.56 -4.51 -16.11
N CYS A 137 2.94 -5.50 -15.48
CA CYS A 137 2.48 -5.43 -14.11
C CYS A 137 3.41 -6.22 -13.20
N LEU A 138 3.73 -5.67 -12.03
CA LEU A 138 4.41 -6.42 -10.98
C LEU A 138 3.43 -7.35 -10.25
N PRO A 139 3.90 -8.41 -9.58
CA PRO A 139 3.05 -9.19 -8.68
C PRO A 139 2.38 -8.29 -7.63
N PRO A 140 1.12 -8.54 -7.25
CA PRO A 140 0.46 -7.81 -6.17
C PRO A 140 1.26 -7.89 -4.86
N LYS A 141 1.17 -6.83 -4.06
CA LYS A 141 1.87 -6.69 -2.78
C LYS A 141 0.91 -6.34 -1.67
N LYS A 142 1.25 -6.81 -0.47
CA LYS A 142 0.58 -6.48 0.78
C LYS A 142 1.50 -5.65 1.65
N VAL A 143 1.07 -4.45 2.03
CA VAL A 143 1.79 -3.56 2.93
C VAL A 143 0.97 -3.41 4.21
N PRO A 144 1.40 -4.01 5.33
CA PRO A 144 0.74 -3.80 6.62
C PRO A 144 1.01 -2.39 7.12
N PHE A 145 0.06 -1.82 7.85
CA PHE A 145 0.23 -0.53 8.53
C PHE A 145 -0.37 -0.57 9.94
N THR A 146 0.19 0.26 10.81
CA THR A 146 -0.34 0.56 12.14
C THR A 146 -0.17 2.05 12.38
N ILE A 147 -1.28 2.74 12.70
CA ILE A 147 -1.30 4.19 12.90
C ILE A 147 -1.78 4.46 14.33
N PRO A 148 -0.94 5.04 15.20
CA PRO A 148 -1.36 5.47 16.53
C PRO A 148 -2.47 6.51 16.48
N LEU A 149 -3.44 6.40 17.38
CA LEU A 149 -4.56 7.33 17.57
C LEU A 149 -4.70 7.66 19.06
N GLY A 150 -5.00 8.91 19.39
CA GLY A 150 -5.17 9.36 20.78
C GLY A 150 -3.90 9.90 21.44
#